data_AF-A0A6H9TU82-F1
#
_entry.id   AF-A0A6H9TU82-F1
#
_cell.length_a   1.000
_cell.length_b   1.000
_cell.length_c   1.000
_cell.angle_alpha   90.00
_cell.angle_beta   90.00
_cell.angle_gamma   90.00
#
_symmetry.space_group_name_H-M   'P 1'
#
loop_
_entity.id
_entity.type
_entity.pdbx_description
1 polymer ?
#
loop_
_entity_poly.entity_id
_entity_poly.type
_entity_poly.pdbx_seq_one_letter_code
_entity_poly.pdbx_strand_id
1 'polypeptide(L)'
;MSMHLYRGFEIYPLIYPHIPSRNGNPHNYDGGFDAAVKICLRGTADTLTRSETFRLLEHAPFESAGEARRASVRYAEEIIDGDRGEQPLFADVH
;
A
#
# COMPACT_ATOMS: atom_id res chain seq x y z
N MET A 1 -7.09 -10.87 4.62
CA MET A 1 -6.11 -10.01 3.92
C MET A 1 -4.96 -10.89 3.47
N SER A 2 -4.69 -10.97 2.17
CA SER A 2 -3.56 -11.76 1.65
C SER A 2 -2.31 -10.90 1.64
N MET A 3 -1.34 -11.28 2.47
CA MET A 3 0.02 -10.74 2.49
C MET A 3 0.79 -11.21 1.25
N HIS A 4 1.59 -10.33 0.64
CA HIS A 4 2.50 -10.68 -0.46
C HIS A 4 3.96 -10.57 0.04
N LEU A 5 4.83 -11.52 -0.31
CA LEU A 5 6.23 -11.50 0.12
C LEU A 5 7.12 -11.18 -1.10
N TYR A 6 7.92 -10.13 -1.00
CA TYR A 6 8.82 -9.69 -2.07
C TYR A 6 10.18 -9.30 -1.50
N ARG A 7 11.26 -9.92 -1.98
CA ARG A 7 12.66 -9.65 -1.56
C ARG A 7 12.91 -9.57 -0.04
N GLY A 8 12.19 -10.38 0.74
CA GLY A 8 12.31 -10.39 2.21
C GLY A 8 11.41 -9.38 2.95
N PHE A 9 10.62 -8.60 2.21
CA PHE A 9 9.61 -7.69 2.73
C PHE A 9 8.21 -8.30 2.65
N GLU A 10 7.40 -8.06 3.66
CA GLU A 10 5.98 -8.34 3.65
C GLU A 10 5.23 -7.10 3.16
N ILE A 11 4.40 -7.29 2.15
CA ILE A 11 3.60 -6.27 1.49
C ILE A 11 2.13 -6.51 1.86
N TYR A 12 1.51 -5.46 2.42
CA TYR A 12 0.12 -5.47 2.86
C TYR A 12 -0.68 -4.40 2.10
N PRO A 13 -1.42 -4.80 1.05
CA PRO A 13 -2.38 -3.93 0.37
C PRO A 13 -3.49 -3.43 1.30
N LEU A 14 -3.72 -2.13 1.31
CA LEU A 14 -4.77 -1.46 2.09
C LEU A 14 -5.71 -0.74 1.12
N ILE A 15 -6.85 -1.36 0.82
CA ILE A 15 -7.82 -0.85 -0.15
C ILE A 15 -9.04 -0.32 0.58
N TYR A 16 -9.45 0.91 0.26
CA TYR A 16 -10.57 1.58 0.90
C TYR A 16 -11.39 2.38 -0.12
N PRO A 17 -12.70 2.60 0.12
CA PRO A 17 -13.51 3.44 -0.74
C PRO A 17 -12.95 4.88 -0.77
N HIS A 18 -12.89 5.48 -1.95
CA HIS A 18 -12.44 6.86 -2.12
C HIS A 18 -13.38 7.86 -1.41
N ILE A 19 -14.69 7.61 -1.53
CA ILE A 19 -15.72 8.39 -0.84
C ILE A 19 -16.24 7.57 0.35
N PRO A 20 -16.11 8.06 1.60
CA PRO A 20 -16.69 7.40 2.75
C PRO A 20 -18.21 7.35 2.62
N SER A 21 -18.80 6.19 2.94
CA SER A 21 -20.25 5.98 2.97
C SER A 21 -20.93 7.06 3.83
N ARG A 22 -21.74 7.94 3.22
CA ARG A 22 -22.30 9.09 3.95
C ARG A 22 -23.40 8.71 4.96
N ASN A 23 -24.10 7.60 4.81
CA ASN A 23 -25.31 7.31 5.61
C ASN A 23 -25.42 5.85 6.10
N GLY A 24 -24.29 5.20 6.38
CA GLY A 24 -24.30 3.79 6.84
C GLY A 24 -24.69 2.78 5.75
N ASN A 25 -24.70 3.19 4.48
CA ASN A 25 -24.79 2.26 3.35
C ASN A 25 -23.37 1.86 2.93
N PRO A 26 -22.89 0.65 3.22
CA PRO A 26 -21.48 0.26 3.13
C PRO A 26 -20.87 0.26 1.71
N HIS A 27 -21.66 0.59 0.68
CA HIS A 27 -21.33 0.39 -0.72
C HIS A 27 -21.64 1.64 -1.54
N ASN A 28 -20.76 2.63 -1.50
CA ASN A 28 -20.71 3.67 -2.54
C ASN A 28 -19.56 3.35 -3.49
N TYR A 29 -19.75 2.30 -4.31
CA TYR A 29 -18.74 1.87 -5.29
C TYR A 29 -18.61 2.82 -6.48
N ASP A 30 -19.57 3.74 -6.66
CA ASP A 30 -19.54 4.75 -7.73
C ASP A 30 -18.42 5.78 -7.55
N GLY A 31 -17.91 5.93 -6.33
CA GLY A 31 -16.81 6.85 -6.01
C GLY A 31 -15.40 6.29 -6.31
N GLY A 32 -15.29 5.01 -6.65
CA GLY A 32 -14.01 4.31 -6.82
C GLY A 32 -13.29 3.98 -5.50
N PHE A 33 -12.05 3.51 -5.63
CA PHE A 33 -11.21 3.04 -4.53
C PHE A 33 -9.90 3.78 -4.49
N ASP A 34 -9.43 4.06 -3.28
CA ASP A 34 -8.06 4.47 -3.03
C ASP A 34 -7.25 3.27 -2.52
N ALA A 35 -5.93 3.38 -2.70
CA ALA A 35 -5.00 2.37 -2.24
C ALA A 35 -3.92 2.99 -1.34
N ALA A 36 -3.52 2.22 -0.35
CA ALA A 36 -2.26 2.36 0.34
C ALA A 36 -1.59 0.99 0.44
N VAL A 37 -0.31 0.96 0.77
CA VAL A 37 0.43 -0.27 1.00
C VAL A 37 1.33 -0.11 2.21
N LYS A 38 1.27 -1.08 3.12
CA LYS A 38 2.24 -1.18 4.21
C LYS A 38 3.30 -2.19 3.83
N ILE A 39 4.56 -1.77 3.88
CA ILE A 39 5.73 -2.61 3.64
C ILE A 39 6.39 -2.85 4.99
N CYS A 40 6.57 -4.11 5.38
CA CYS A 40 7.24 -4.49 6.61
C CYS A 40 8.53 -5.26 6.27
N LEU A 41 9.64 -4.89 6.88
CA LEU A 41 10.83 -5.71 6.92
C LEU A 41 10.78 -6.59 8.16
N ARG A 42 10.82 -7.91 7.96
CA ARG A 42 11.01 -8.85 9.06
C ARG A 42 12.46 -8.84 9.49
N GLY A 43 12.73 -8.37 10.71
CA GLY A 43 14.01 -8.59 11.37
C GLY A 43 14.26 -10.07 11.62
N THR A 44 15.49 -10.53 11.43
CA THR A 44 15.93 -11.91 11.71
C THR A 44 16.11 -12.20 13.20
N ALA A 45 16.13 -11.16 14.03
CA ALA A 45 16.13 -11.24 15.48
C ALA A 45 14.97 -10.39 16.01
N ASP A 46 14.27 -10.94 16.98
CA ASP A 46 12.93 -10.64 17.54
C ASP A 46 12.69 -9.20 18.08
N THR A 47 13.33 -8.15 17.53
CA THR A 47 13.34 -6.82 18.17
C THR A 47 13.12 -5.62 17.24
N LEU A 48 13.12 -5.73 15.91
CA LEU A 48 12.63 -4.63 15.06
C LEU A 48 11.97 -5.12 13.76
N THR A 49 10.64 -5.04 13.72
CA THR A 49 9.90 -5.00 12.46
C THR A 49 9.82 -3.53 12.03
N ARG A 50 10.63 -3.10 11.07
CA ARG A 50 10.48 -1.75 10.50
C ARG A 50 9.35 -1.81 9.48
N SER A 51 8.39 -0.89 9.56
CA SER A 51 7.30 -0.82 8.59
C SER A 51 7.04 0.61 8.18
N GLU A 52 6.82 0.82 6.89
CA GLU A 52 6.37 2.09 6.34
C GLU A 52 5.07 1.88 5.57
N THR A 53 4.19 2.87 5.63
CA THR A 53 2.92 2.85 4.90
C THR A 53 2.93 3.98 3.89
N PHE A 54 2.70 3.62 2.63
CA PHE A 54 2.68 4.55 1.51
C PHE A 54 1.27 4.63 0.95
N ARG A 55 0.78 5.84 0.72
CA ARG A 55 -0.46 6.06 -0.01
C ARG A 55 -0.15 6.16 -1.50
N LEU A 56 -0.94 5.49 -2.33
CA LEU A 56 -0.87 5.65 -3.78
C LEU A 56 -1.54 6.98 -4.12
N LEU A 57 -0.75 7.97 -4.50
CA LEU A 57 -1.23 9.28 -4.99
C LEU A 57 -1.48 9.17 -6.49
N GLU A 58 -2.57 8.52 -6.87
CA GLU A 58 -3.03 8.50 -8.25
C GLU A 58 -3.84 9.76 -8.58
N HIS A 59 -3.85 10.16 -9.86
CA HIS A 59 -4.63 11.32 -10.33
C HIS A 59 -6.15 11.07 -10.28
N ALA A 60 -6.58 9.81 -10.26
CA ALA A 60 -7.97 9.40 -10.16
C ALA A 60 -8.10 8.15 -9.29
N PRO A 61 -9.26 7.95 -8.63
CA PRO A 61 -9.55 6.71 -7.91
C PRO A 61 -9.59 5.50 -8.85
N PHE A 62 -9.25 4.32 -8.33
CA PHE A 62 -9.34 3.06 -9.05
C PHE A 62 -10.80 2.64 -9.24
N GLU A 63 -11.11 2.04 -10.40
CA GLU A 63 -12.46 1.60 -10.73
C GLU A 63 -12.88 0.36 -9.91
N SER A 64 -11.90 -0.42 -9.44
CA SER A 64 -12.16 -1.62 -8.65
C SER A 64 -11.14 -1.86 -7.55
N ALA A 65 -11.57 -2.50 -6.47
CA ALA A 65 -10.67 -2.93 -5.39
C ALA A 65 -9.56 -3.89 -5.89
N GLY A 66 -9.84 -4.67 -6.93
CA GLY A 66 -8.86 -5.59 -7.52
C GLY A 66 -7.76 -4.85 -8.27
N GLU A 67 -8.10 -3.79 -8.98
CA GLU A 67 -7.15 -2.90 -9.64
C GLU A 67 -6.30 -2.14 -8.61
N ALA A 68 -6.95 -1.50 -7.64
CA ALA A 68 -6.31 -0.80 -6.53
C ALA A 68 -5.31 -1.70 -5.79
N ARG A 69 -5.68 -2.98 -5.59
CA ARG A 69 -4.80 -3.99 -4.99
C ARG A 69 -3.58 -4.29 -5.86
N ARG A 70 -3.74 -4.55 -7.16
CA ARG A 70 -2.60 -4.81 -8.05
C ARG A 70 -1.66 -3.60 -8.11
N ALA A 71 -2.22 -2.40 -8.21
CA ALA A 71 -1.46 -1.17 -8.17
C ALA A 71 -0.67 -1.03 -6.87
N SER A 72 -1.29 -1.32 -5.71
CA SER A 72 -0.61 -1.25 -4.41
C SER A 72 0.56 -2.22 -4.26
N VAL A 73 0.46 -3.42 -4.86
CA VAL A 73 1.55 -4.41 -4.84
C VAL A 73 2.69 -3.93 -5.73
N ARG A 74 2.38 -3.53 -6.97
CA ARG A 74 3.39 -3.00 -7.90
C ARG A 74 4.10 -1.77 -7.35
N TYR A 75 3.36 -0.86 -6.72
CA TYR A 75 3.92 0.32 -6.06
C TYR A 75 4.94 -0.06 -4.98
N ALA A 76 4.64 -1.09 -4.18
CA ALA A 76 5.57 -1.58 -3.17
C ALA A 76 6.81 -2.26 -3.77
N GLU A 77 6.65 -3.02 -4.85
CA GLU A 77 7.76 -3.62 -5.59
C GLU A 77 8.71 -2.54 -6.12
N GLU A 78 8.17 -1.49 -6.77
CA GLU A 78 8.94 -0.35 -7.29
C GLU A 78 9.72 0.40 -6.18
N ILE A 79 9.16 0.53 -4.98
CA ILE A 79 9.86 1.11 -3.82
C ILE A 79 10.98 0.19 -3.34
N ILE A 80 10.72 -1.12 -3.24
CA ILE A 80 11.70 -2.09 -2.76
C ILE A 80 12.85 -2.26 -3.76
N ASP A 81 12.55 -2.22 -5.06
CA ASP A 81 13.55 -2.27 -6.13
C ASP A 81 14.38 -0.98 -6.22
N GLY A 82 13.90 0.12 -5.62
CA GLY A 82 14.56 1.42 -5.67
C GLY A 82 14.30 2.20 -6.97
N ASP A 83 13.33 1.75 -7.77
CA ASP A 83 13.00 2.32 -9.09
C ASP A 83 12.24 3.66 -8.97
N ARG A 84 11.64 3.93 -7.80
CA ARG A 84 11.16 5.27 -7.42
C ARG A 84 12.30 6.07 -6.79
N GLY A 85 13.09 6.75 -7.63
CA GLY A 85 14.26 7.55 -7.24
C GLY A 85 14.03 8.70 -6.24
N GLU A 86 12.83 8.89 -5.69
CA GLU A 86 12.49 9.98 -4.77
C GLU A 86 12.07 9.53 -3.36
N GLN A 87 11.71 8.25 -3.15
CA GLN A 87 11.27 7.76 -1.84
C GLN A 87 12.10 6.53 -1.43
N PRO A 88 13.26 6.73 -0.79
CA PRO A 88 14.01 5.62 -0.22
C PRO A 88 13.15 4.96 0.87
N LEU A 89 12.87 3.67 0.70
CA LEU A 89 12.31 2.85 1.77
C LEU A 89 13.22 3.00 2.98
N PHE A 90 12.65 3.35 4.14
CA PHE A 90 13.43 3.43 5.36
C PHE A 90 14.53 4.49 5.36
N ALA A 91 14.35 5.61 4.65
CA ALA A 91 15.22 6.77 4.77
C ALA A 91 15.48 7.08 6.26
N ASP A 92 16.73 7.03 6.69
CA ASP A 92 17.11 7.36 8.05
C ASP A 92 16.82 8.85 8.26
N VAL A 93 15.84 9.14 9.12
CA VAL A 93 15.71 10.47 9.71
C VAL A 93 16.86 10.57 10.71
N HIS A 94 17.98 11.14 10.28
CA HIS A 94 19.09 11.53 11.15
C HIS A 94 18.78 12.86 11.83
#